data_AF-A0A059BVG8-F1
#
_entry.id   AF-A0A059BVG8-F1
#
_cell.length_a   1.000
_cell.length_b   1.000
_cell.length_c   1.000
_cell.angle_alpha   90.00
_cell.angle_beta   90.00
_cell.angle_gamma   90.00
#
_symmetry.space_group_name_H-M   'P 1'
#
loop_
_entity.id
_entity.type
_entity.pdbx_description
1 polymer ?
#
loop_
_entity_poly.entity_id
_entity_poly.type
_entity_poly.pdbx_seq_one_letter_code
_entity_poly.pdbx_strand_id
1 'polypeptide(L)'
;MLERVLSMRRPPPHTDDGDGGGGGGGGDGDAASLAADESKTKKHNHVSILVARAAHHFSKLNHVCPWPCLLLCLVLLFLIPSAIRHSRNIVCISDPYDPVSRARFFGFDGLESDFGSLGVPWCRSKHGKNVEWTSKDLLKGLEEFVPIYETRPIKNNMYGMGFDHSFGLWFIARWLKPDLMIESGAFKGHSTWVLRQAMPDTPIISLSPRHPEKYLKKGPAYVDGNCTYFAGKDFVDFGSMDWKTVMKKHRITDLSRVLIFFDDHQNELKRLKQALRAGFRHLVFEDNYDTGTGDHYSLRQICDQFYITGGGHSCFKFSDEARIRAKRKKFWEKSVDTDELCGPGEAWWGVRGIMRDNFNHSNEPISYTQHFQNSRFLESVLDVYWELPPVAGPSLTHQSRYDPARTSPPIVEDGRFRLFQRLGLAGLDRSVFNGYTQMVYVEVSKQ
;
A
#
# COMPACT_ATOMS: atom_id res chain seq x y z
N MET A 1 -22.53 -18.79 52.17
CA MET A 1 -23.75 -19.53 51.78
C MET A 1 -24.93 -18.79 52.36
N LEU A 2 -26.08 -18.78 51.65
CA LEU A 2 -27.32 -18.06 51.99
C LEU A 2 -27.17 -16.53 52.12
N GLU A 3 -28.19 -15.72 51.86
CA GLU A 3 -29.26 -15.74 50.82
C GLU A 3 -29.70 -14.26 50.65
N ARG A 4 -30.18 -13.80 49.49
CA ARG A 4 -31.62 -13.57 49.18
C ARG A 4 -32.45 -13.02 50.38
N VAL A 5 -33.33 -12.01 50.25
CA VAL A 5 -34.06 -11.55 49.05
C VAL A 5 -34.74 -10.17 49.29
N LEU A 6 -34.76 -9.33 48.24
CA LEU A 6 -35.77 -8.35 47.76
C LEU A 6 -36.67 -7.47 48.69
N SER A 7 -37.17 -6.40 48.04
CA SER A 7 -38.47 -5.72 48.24
C SER A 7 -38.58 -4.61 49.30
N MET A 8 -39.37 -3.54 49.12
CA MET A 8 -39.98 -2.90 47.93
C MET A 8 -40.68 -1.58 48.36
N ARG A 9 -40.64 -0.50 47.54
CA ARG A 9 -41.60 0.66 47.54
C ARG A 9 -41.60 1.52 48.85
N ARG A 10 -42.04 2.79 48.92
CA ARG A 10 -42.38 3.91 47.99
C ARG A 10 -42.25 5.24 48.80
N PRO A 11 -42.24 6.44 48.17
CA PRO A 11 -42.12 7.77 48.82
C PRO A 11 -43.52 8.46 48.99
N PRO A 12 -43.64 9.80 49.22
CA PRO A 12 -43.00 10.76 50.15
C PRO A 12 -44.07 11.35 51.13
N PRO A 13 -43.94 12.56 51.72
CA PRO A 13 -44.47 13.78 51.04
C PRO A 13 -43.74 15.12 51.30
N HIS A 14 -44.26 16.19 50.66
CA HIS A 14 -43.96 17.64 50.73
C HIS A 14 -43.78 18.22 52.15
N THR A 15 -43.06 19.32 52.38
CA THR A 15 -43.34 20.75 52.03
C THR A 15 -42.07 21.61 52.16
N ASP A 16 -42.00 22.92 51.86
CA ASP A 16 -42.54 23.84 50.83
C ASP A 16 -41.78 25.19 51.05
N ASP A 17 -42.14 26.26 50.33
CA ASP A 17 -41.64 27.65 50.45
C ASP A 17 -40.19 27.90 49.93
N GLY A 18 -39.92 28.96 49.16
CA GLY A 18 -40.84 29.94 48.59
C GLY A 18 -40.12 31.20 48.07
N ASP A 19 -40.66 31.77 46.98
CA ASP A 19 -40.41 33.12 46.44
C ASP A 19 -39.00 33.48 45.90
N GLY A 20 -38.87 34.26 44.82
CA GLY A 20 -39.91 34.79 43.95
C GLY A 20 -39.38 35.56 42.73
N GLY A 21 -40.14 35.47 41.63
CA GLY A 21 -40.42 36.54 40.66
C GLY A 21 -39.34 37.01 39.68
N GLY A 22 -39.65 37.28 38.40
CA GLY A 22 -40.91 37.02 37.69
C GLY A 22 -40.94 37.63 36.28
N GLY A 23 -41.70 36.98 35.38
CA GLY A 23 -42.46 37.51 34.23
C GLY A 23 -41.69 38.13 33.05
N GLY A 24 -42.13 38.00 31.80
CA GLY A 24 -43.41 37.54 31.22
C GLY A 24 -43.80 38.53 30.09
N GLY A 25 -44.63 38.25 29.09
CA GLY A 25 -45.31 37.03 28.56
C GLY A 25 -45.40 37.17 27.03
N GLY A 26 -45.84 36.17 26.25
CA GLY A 26 -47.26 35.83 26.01
C GLY A 26 -47.63 36.23 24.54
N GLY A 27 -48.56 35.59 23.83
CA GLY A 27 -49.35 34.38 24.09
C GLY A 27 -50.05 33.89 22.81
N ASP A 28 -50.58 32.65 22.88
CA ASP A 28 -51.92 32.15 22.48
C ASP A 28 -52.48 32.41 21.05
N GLY A 29 -53.24 31.53 20.38
CA GLY A 29 -53.72 30.14 20.61
C GLY A 29 -53.80 29.42 19.24
N ASP A 30 -54.79 28.62 18.80
CA ASP A 30 -55.87 27.78 19.37
C ASP A 30 -56.60 27.08 18.17
N ALA A 31 -57.37 25.98 18.23
CA ALA A 31 -57.59 24.90 19.20
C ALA A 31 -58.34 23.72 18.51
N ALA A 32 -58.32 22.50 19.10
CA ALA A 32 -59.28 21.37 18.89
C ALA A 32 -59.32 20.68 17.49
N SER A 33 -59.74 19.42 17.30
CA SER A 33 -59.99 18.21 18.14
C SER A 33 -60.12 17.00 17.17
N LEU A 34 -59.85 15.73 17.52
CA LEU A 34 -60.79 14.79 18.16
C LEU A 34 -60.15 13.38 18.34
N ALA A 35 -60.77 12.59 19.21
CA ALA A 35 -60.66 11.13 19.48
C ALA A 35 -60.53 10.19 18.24
N ALA A 36 -60.18 8.89 18.35
CA ALA A 36 -59.49 8.08 19.38
C ALA A 36 -59.22 6.65 18.82
N ASP A 37 -58.43 5.89 19.58
CA ASP A 37 -58.52 4.43 19.80
C ASP A 37 -57.87 3.36 18.88
N GLU A 38 -57.42 2.33 19.61
CA GLU A 38 -57.20 0.91 19.35
C GLU A 38 -56.37 0.27 18.20
N SER A 39 -55.37 -0.48 18.67
CA SER A 39 -55.13 -1.92 18.39
C SER A 39 -53.88 -2.32 17.58
N LYS A 40 -53.42 -3.55 17.84
CA LYS A 40 -52.13 -4.14 17.42
C LYS A 40 -52.32 -5.09 16.23
N THR A 41 -51.33 -5.24 15.35
CA THR A 41 -50.91 -6.57 14.84
C THR A 41 -49.58 -6.55 14.07
N LYS A 42 -48.93 -7.72 14.00
CA LYS A 42 -47.62 -7.96 13.35
C LYS A 42 -47.75 -8.04 11.81
N LYS A 43 -46.72 -7.59 11.07
CA LYS A 43 -46.56 -7.90 9.63
C LYS A 43 -45.68 -9.15 9.43
N HIS A 44 -46.11 -10.02 8.51
CA HIS A 44 -45.37 -11.20 8.04
C HIS A 44 -44.80 -11.00 6.62
N ASN A 45 -43.92 -11.91 6.21
CA ASN A 45 -43.02 -11.82 5.05
C ASN A 45 -43.70 -11.73 3.66
N HIS A 46 -43.21 -10.80 2.82
CA HIS A 46 -43.61 -10.62 1.40
C HIS A 46 -42.64 -11.31 0.41
N VAL A 47 -42.43 -12.63 0.51
CA VAL A 47 -41.53 -13.36 -0.43
C VAL A 47 -42.24 -14.48 -1.20
N SER A 48 -43.33 -15.04 -0.67
CA SER A 48 -43.92 -16.30 -1.19
C SER A 48 -44.90 -16.16 -2.37
N ILE A 49 -45.20 -14.95 -2.85
CA ILE A 49 -46.29 -14.71 -3.83
C ILE A 49 -45.79 -14.53 -5.28
N LEU A 50 -44.53 -14.14 -5.49
CA LEU A 50 -43.99 -13.90 -6.84
C LEU A 50 -43.54 -15.18 -7.57
N VAL A 51 -43.11 -16.22 -6.84
CA VAL A 51 -42.63 -17.48 -7.44
C VAL A 51 -43.75 -18.29 -8.09
N ALA A 52 -44.99 -18.18 -7.60
CA ALA A 52 -46.13 -18.97 -8.07
C ALA A 52 -46.69 -18.55 -9.44
N ARG A 53 -46.29 -17.39 -10.00
CA ARG A 53 -46.84 -16.88 -11.28
C ARG A 53 -45.99 -17.17 -12.52
N ALA A 54 -44.74 -17.60 -12.37
CA ALA A 54 -43.87 -17.93 -13.51
C ALA A 54 -44.12 -19.35 -14.10
N ALA A 55 -44.65 -20.28 -13.30
CA ALA A 55 -44.77 -21.69 -13.66
C ALA A 55 -45.92 -22.01 -14.64
N HIS A 56 -46.85 -21.08 -14.92
CA HIS A 56 -48.09 -21.39 -15.62
C HIS A 56 -48.13 -20.99 -17.12
N HIS A 57 -47.04 -20.45 -17.67
CA HIS A 57 -46.97 -20.02 -19.08
C HIS A 57 -46.20 -20.96 -20.03
N PHE A 58 -45.54 -22.00 -19.51
CA PHE A 58 -44.70 -22.91 -20.33
C PHE A 58 -45.39 -24.22 -20.80
N SER A 59 -46.71 -24.37 -20.61
CA SER A 59 -47.46 -25.60 -20.95
C SER A 59 -48.29 -25.52 -22.24
N LYS A 60 -48.18 -24.44 -23.03
CA LYS A 60 -48.91 -24.27 -24.30
C LYS A 60 -48.04 -23.68 -25.42
N LEU A 61 -47.11 -24.48 -25.94
CA LEU A 61 -46.76 -24.48 -27.37
C LEU A 61 -45.96 -25.77 -27.68
N ASN A 62 -46.63 -26.78 -28.25
CA ASN A 62 -45.97 -27.98 -28.72
C ASN A 62 -46.38 -28.24 -30.18
N HIS A 63 -45.40 -28.58 -31.02
CA HIS A 63 -45.51 -28.98 -32.43
C HIS A 63 -45.95 -27.92 -33.46
N VAL A 64 -44.98 -27.24 -34.09
CA VAL A 64 -44.52 -27.45 -35.48
C VAL A 64 -43.03 -27.02 -35.55
N CYS A 65 -42.28 -27.44 -36.58
CA CYS A 65 -40.85 -27.13 -36.88
C CYS A 65 -39.78 -27.99 -36.15
N PRO A 66 -38.61 -28.24 -36.80
CA PRO A 66 -38.10 -29.61 -36.89
C PRO A 66 -36.77 -29.81 -36.15
N TRP A 67 -36.73 -30.80 -35.24
CA TRP A 67 -35.51 -31.20 -34.54
C TRP A 67 -34.32 -31.57 -35.45
N PRO A 68 -34.49 -32.16 -36.66
CA PRO A 68 -33.38 -32.38 -37.58
C PRO A 68 -32.63 -31.10 -37.96
N CYS A 69 -33.32 -29.98 -38.17
CA CYS A 69 -32.70 -28.71 -38.58
C CYS A 69 -31.93 -28.06 -37.43
N LEU A 70 -32.44 -28.16 -36.20
CA LEU A 70 -31.78 -27.63 -35.00
C LEU A 70 -30.48 -28.39 -34.68
N LEU A 71 -30.48 -29.72 -34.86
CA LEU A 71 -29.28 -30.55 -34.78
C LEU A 71 -28.29 -30.25 -35.91
N LEU A 72 -28.75 -30.03 -37.15
CA LEU A 72 -27.87 -29.66 -38.26
C LEU A 72 -27.18 -28.30 -38.01
N CYS A 73 -27.91 -27.30 -37.52
CA CYS A 73 -27.36 -26.00 -37.17
C CYS A 73 -26.32 -26.08 -36.04
N LEU A 74 -26.56 -26.92 -35.02
CA LEU A 74 -25.59 -27.17 -33.95
C LEU A 74 -24.32 -27.84 -34.49
N VAL A 75 -24.44 -28.86 -35.34
CA VAL A 75 -23.29 -29.54 -35.96
C VAL A 75 -22.48 -28.56 -36.84
N LEU A 76 -23.13 -27.71 -37.64
CA LEU A 76 -22.46 -26.69 -38.43
C LEU A 76 -21.74 -25.64 -37.54
N LEU A 77 -22.36 -25.20 -36.45
CA LEU A 77 -21.75 -24.28 -35.47
C LEU A 77 -20.51 -24.86 -34.78
N PHE A 78 -20.40 -26.18 -34.62
CA PHE A 78 -19.20 -26.83 -34.06
C PHE A 78 -18.13 -27.21 -35.10
N LEU A 79 -18.48 -27.37 -36.37
CA LEU A 79 -17.52 -27.73 -37.44
C LEU A 79 -16.85 -26.51 -38.11
N ILE A 80 -17.54 -25.38 -38.23
CA ILE A 80 -16.96 -24.16 -38.84
C ILE A 80 -15.72 -23.65 -38.06
N PRO A 81 -15.68 -23.65 -36.70
CA PRO A 81 -14.49 -23.25 -35.95
C PRO A 81 -13.29 -24.21 -36.07
N SER A 82 -13.49 -25.49 -36.46
CA SER A 82 -12.37 -26.43 -36.63
C SER A 82 -11.71 -26.26 -38.01
N ALA A 83 -12.50 -26.03 -39.06
CA ALA A 83 -11.99 -25.77 -40.41
C ALA A 83 -11.17 -24.46 -40.49
N ILE A 84 -11.58 -23.41 -39.79
CA ILE A 84 -10.88 -22.11 -39.78
C ILE A 84 -9.55 -22.15 -38.99
N ARG A 85 -9.38 -23.11 -38.07
CA ARG A 85 -8.13 -23.28 -37.30
C ARG A 85 -7.00 -23.98 -38.05
N HIS A 86 -7.28 -24.61 -39.20
CA HIS A 86 -6.27 -25.43 -39.90
C HIS A 86 -5.61 -24.77 -41.12
N SER A 87 -6.03 -23.57 -41.55
CA SER A 87 -5.57 -22.93 -42.79
C SER A 87 -4.60 -21.75 -42.63
N ARG A 88 -4.11 -21.46 -41.42
CA ARG A 88 -3.15 -20.36 -41.16
C ARG A 88 -1.91 -20.82 -40.41
N ASN A 89 -1.02 -21.49 -41.14
CA ASN A 89 0.35 -21.81 -40.70
C ASN A 89 1.33 -21.76 -41.90
N ILE A 90 1.46 -20.59 -42.54
CA ILE A 90 2.62 -20.25 -43.37
C ILE A 90 2.96 -18.77 -43.15
N VAL A 91 3.98 -18.52 -42.31
CA VAL A 91 5.12 -17.58 -42.47
C VAL A 91 5.79 -17.55 -41.09
N CYS A 92 7.05 -17.98 -41.03
CA CYS A 92 7.85 -17.96 -39.80
C CYS A 92 8.68 -16.68 -39.74
N ILE A 93 8.48 -15.86 -38.69
CA ILE A 93 9.48 -14.96 -38.15
C ILE A 93 9.50 -15.20 -36.65
N SER A 94 10.69 -15.43 -36.09
CA SER A 94 10.87 -15.88 -34.71
C SER A 94 11.04 -14.69 -33.75
N ASP A 95 10.26 -14.66 -32.68
CA ASP A 95 10.49 -13.79 -31.50
C ASP A 95 10.07 -14.56 -30.23
N PRO A 96 10.89 -14.67 -29.16
CA PRO A 96 10.73 -15.76 -28.19
C PRO A 96 10.07 -15.39 -26.84
N TYR A 97 9.07 -14.50 -26.80
CA TYR A 97 8.28 -14.25 -25.59
C TYR A 97 6.80 -13.94 -25.89
N ASP A 98 5.90 -14.90 -25.61
CA ASP A 98 4.44 -14.65 -25.57
C ASP A 98 3.70 -15.66 -24.65
N PRO A 99 3.00 -15.19 -23.59
CA PRO A 99 1.98 -15.94 -22.88
C PRO A 99 0.58 -15.27 -22.89
N VAL A 100 0.11 -14.76 -24.04
CA VAL A 100 -1.26 -14.23 -24.24
C VAL A 100 -2.31 -15.33 -24.07
N SER A 101 -2.78 -15.54 -22.84
CA SER A 101 -3.99 -16.33 -22.57
C SER A 101 -4.61 -16.03 -21.18
N ARG A 102 -5.17 -14.82 -21.01
CA ARG A 102 -6.40 -14.57 -20.18
C ARG A 102 -6.91 -13.12 -20.14
N ALA A 103 -6.14 -12.11 -20.53
CA ALA A 103 -6.56 -10.70 -20.51
C ALA A 103 -7.82 -10.39 -21.37
N ARG A 104 -8.12 -11.23 -22.38
CA ARG A 104 -9.25 -11.06 -23.32
C ARG A 104 -10.65 -11.01 -22.69
N PHE A 105 -10.82 -11.33 -21.40
CA PHE A 105 -12.14 -11.28 -20.75
C PHE A 105 -12.56 -9.87 -20.29
N PHE A 106 -11.63 -8.90 -20.21
CA PHE A 106 -11.91 -7.56 -19.69
C PHE A 106 -11.73 -6.41 -20.70
N GLY A 107 -11.42 -6.70 -21.96
CA GLY A 107 -11.30 -5.67 -23.01
C GLY A 107 -10.12 -4.70 -22.82
N PHE A 108 -9.07 -5.12 -22.12
CA PHE A 108 -7.81 -4.37 -21.97
C PHE A 108 -6.81 -4.67 -23.09
N ASP A 109 -7.26 -4.67 -24.34
CA ASP A 109 -6.35 -4.72 -25.50
C ASP A 109 -5.62 -3.36 -25.60
N GLY A 110 -4.39 -3.29 -25.10
CA GLY A 110 -3.50 -2.11 -25.23
C GLY A 110 -2.80 -1.59 -23.97
N LEU A 111 -2.67 -2.37 -22.88
CA LEU A 111 -1.96 -1.93 -21.65
C LEU A 111 -0.52 -2.44 -21.47
N GLU A 112 0.02 -3.17 -22.45
CA GLU A 112 1.48 -3.40 -22.61
C GLU A 112 2.05 -2.55 -23.78
N SER A 113 1.34 -1.49 -24.18
CA SER A 113 1.93 -0.45 -25.00
C SER A 113 2.83 0.42 -24.13
N ASP A 114 4.08 0.59 -24.56
CA ASP A 114 4.90 1.74 -24.17
C ASP A 114 4.07 3.04 -24.28
N PHE A 115 4.24 3.92 -23.29
CA PHE A 115 3.63 5.25 -23.18
C PHE A 115 2.09 5.35 -23.27
N GLY A 116 1.43 5.22 -22.11
CA GLY A 116 0.01 5.50 -21.91
C GLY A 116 -0.28 6.46 -20.75
N SER A 117 0.27 7.68 -20.76
CA SER A 117 0.13 8.77 -19.77
C SER A 117 0.59 8.51 -18.32
N LEU A 118 0.70 7.25 -17.90
CA LEU A 118 1.23 6.82 -16.62
C LEU A 118 2.34 5.79 -16.88
N GLY A 119 3.51 6.01 -16.29
CA GLY A 119 4.54 4.98 -16.14
C GLY A 119 5.09 5.00 -14.73
N VAL A 120 6.21 4.30 -14.51
CA VAL A 120 6.90 4.27 -13.22
C VAL A 120 8.00 5.33 -13.23
N PRO A 121 7.86 6.46 -12.51
CA PRO A 121 8.95 7.42 -12.37
C PRO A 121 10.10 6.79 -11.60
N TRP A 122 11.33 7.23 -11.88
CA TRP A 122 12.53 6.72 -11.23
C TRP A 122 13.58 7.83 -11.10
N CYS A 123 14.40 7.79 -10.05
CA CYS A 123 15.52 8.74 -9.93
C CYS A 123 16.70 8.30 -10.80
N ARG A 124 17.18 9.20 -11.67
CA ARG A 124 18.40 8.97 -12.44
C ARG A 124 19.63 8.94 -11.53
N SER A 125 20.36 7.83 -11.54
CA SER A 125 21.69 7.77 -10.89
C SER A 125 22.75 8.50 -11.71
N LYS A 126 23.69 9.18 -11.04
CA LYS A 126 24.69 10.06 -11.67
C LYS A 126 25.61 9.36 -12.68
N HIS A 127 25.76 8.04 -12.56
CA HIS A 127 26.60 7.21 -13.42
C HIS A 127 25.84 6.02 -14.05
N GLY A 128 24.50 5.98 -13.95
CA GLY A 128 23.70 4.87 -14.48
C GLY A 128 23.94 3.51 -13.80
N LYS A 129 24.59 3.48 -12.63
CA LYS A 129 24.79 2.26 -11.85
C LYS A 129 23.44 1.77 -11.33
N ASN A 130 23.27 0.45 -11.37
CA ASN A 130 22.12 -0.29 -10.87
C ASN A 130 22.56 -1.27 -9.77
N VAL A 131 21.59 -1.92 -9.14
CA VAL A 131 21.83 -3.02 -8.19
C VAL A 131 22.45 -4.24 -8.89
N GLU A 132 23.20 -5.03 -8.14
CA GLU A 132 23.90 -6.23 -8.65
C GLU A 132 23.02 -7.49 -8.65
N TRP A 133 21.92 -7.49 -7.89
CA TRP A 133 21.01 -8.63 -7.78
C TRP A 133 19.98 -8.68 -8.91
N THR A 134 19.56 -9.90 -9.26
CA THR A 134 18.61 -10.17 -10.33
C THR A 134 17.28 -10.73 -9.80
N SER A 135 16.26 -10.83 -10.66
CA SER A 135 15.00 -11.50 -10.31
C SER A 135 15.19 -12.97 -9.89
N LYS A 136 16.27 -13.64 -10.31
CA LYS A 136 16.60 -15.00 -9.85
C LYS A 136 17.06 -15.02 -8.39
N ASP A 137 17.81 -14.01 -7.98
CA ASP A 137 18.27 -13.85 -6.60
C ASP A 137 17.10 -13.50 -5.68
N LEU A 138 16.19 -12.62 -6.14
CA LEU A 138 14.94 -12.33 -5.43
C LEU A 138 14.07 -13.58 -5.25
N LEU A 139 13.90 -14.41 -6.29
CA LEU A 139 13.17 -15.67 -6.18
C LEU A 139 13.80 -16.64 -5.17
N LYS A 140 15.14 -16.77 -5.17
CA LYS A 140 15.86 -17.56 -4.17
C LYS A 140 15.71 -16.98 -2.75
N GLY A 141 15.72 -15.65 -2.64
CA GLY A 141 15.45 -14.96 -1.39
C GLY A 141 14.06 -15.25 -0.84
N LEU A 142 13.04 -15.33 -1.70
CA LEU A 142 11.68 -15.71 -1.30
C LEU A 142 11.60 -17.16 -0.80
N GLU A 143 12.35 -18.09 -1.41
CA GLU A 143 12.44 -19.48 -0.96
C GLU A 143 13.03 -19.61 0.47
N GLU A 144 13.97 -18.73 0.86
CA GLU A 144 14.50 -18.65 2.23
C GLU A 144 13.59 -17.85 3.17
N PHE A 145 12.99 -16.74 2.71
CA PHE A 145 12.30 -15.78 3.58
C PHE A 145 10.86 -16.15 3.93
N VAL A 146 10.10 -16.81 3.05
CA VAL A 146 8.69 -17.17 3.33
C VAL A 146 8.53 -17.96 4.65
N PRO A 147 9.27 -19.07 4.90
CA PRO A 147 9.16 -19.78 6.18
C PRO A 147 9.64 -18.95 7.37
N ILE A 148 10.62 -18.04 7.18
CA ILE A 148 11.05 -17.10 8.23
C ILE A 148 9.89 -16.18 8.60
N TYR A 149 9.21 -15.55 7.63
CA TYR A 149 8.09 -14.64 7.86
C TYR A 149 6.89 -15.30 8.56
N GLU A 150 6.69 -16.60 8.40
CA GLU A 150 5.70 -17.34 9.17
C GLU A 150 6.02 -17.39 10.67
N THR A 151 7.30 -17.40 11.07
CA THR A 151 7.70 -17.39 12.49
C THR A 151 7.54 -16.03 13.20
N ARG A 152 7.19 -14.96 12.47
CA ARG A 152 7.15 -13.59 13.00
C ARG A 152 6.32 -13.46 14.31
N PRO A 153 6.80 -12.70 15.31
CA PRO A 153 6.09 -12.50 16.57
C PRO A 153 4.82 -11.67 16.41
N ILE A 154 4.79 -10.76 15.42
CA ILE A 154 3.69 -9.82 15.18
C ILE A 154 2.89 -10.32 13.98
N LYS A 155 1.90 -11.19 14.23
CA LYS A 155 1.08 -11.79 13.17
C LYS A 155 0.26 -10.75 12.40
N ASN A 156 -0.35 -9.81 13.12
CA ASN A 156 -1.07 -8.66 12.57
C ASN A 156 -0.26 -7.37 12.82
N ASN A 157 0.49 -6.93 11.81
CA ASN A 157 1.27 -5.70 11.85
C ASN A 157 0.53 -4.49 11.26
N MET A 158 -0.80 -4.37 11.47
CA MET A 158 -1.57 -3.19 11.06
C MET A 158 -0.87 -1.88 11.51
N TYR A 159 -0.76 -0.93 10.57
CA TYR A 159 0.00 0.33 10.63
C TYR A 159 1.54 0.23 10.62
N GLY A 160 2.11 -0.93 10.25
CA GLY A 160 3.52 -1.04 9.89
C GLY A 160 3.71 -1.95 8.68
N MET A 161 4.95 -2.18 8.28
CA MET A 161 5.29 -2.97 7.08
C MET A 161 4.60 -4.33 6.99
N GLY A 162 4.17 -4.67 5.77
CA GLY A 162 3.60 -5.96 5.38
C GLY A 162 4.65 -6.96 4.87
N PHE A 163 4.20 -8.01 4.17
CA PHE A 163 5.09 -9.06 3.66
C PHE A 163 6.16 -8.51 2.69
N ASP A 164 5.73 -7.76 1.69
CA ASP A 164 6.58 -7.29 0.59
C ASP A 164 7.77 -6.49 1.12
N HIS A 165 7.52 -5.45 1.91
CA HIS A 165 8.57 -4.60 2.48
C HIS A 165 9.42 -5.36 3.51
N SER A 166 8.84 -6.30 4.27
CA SER A 166 9.62 -7.19 5.15
C SER A 166 10.60 -8.06 4.37
N PHE A 167 10.18 -8.61 3.22
CA PHE A 167 11.05 -9.38 2.33
C PHE A 167 12.16 -8.51 1.75
N GLY A 168 11.83 -7.32 1.24
CA GLY A 168 12.81 -6.41 0.67
C GLY A 168 13.89 -5.98 1.68
N LEU A 169 13.49 -5.57 2.88
CA LEU A 169 14.43 -5.18 3.94
C LEU A 169 15.34 -6.34 4.35
N TRP A 170 14.77 -7.54 4.52
CA TRP A 170 15.55 -8.75 4.79
C TRP A 170 16.54 -9.03 3.66
N PHE A 171 16.09 -9.02 2.41
CA PHE A 171 16.91 -9.33 1.24
C PHE A 171 18.08 -8.36 1.07
N ILE A 172 17.84 -7.05 1.20
CA ILE A 172 18.88 -6.02 1.10
C ILE A 172 19.93 -6.21 2.21
N ALA A 173 19.51 -6.46 3.45
CA ALA A 173 20.43 -6.73 4.55
C ALA A 173 21.26 -8.02 4.33
N ARG A 174 20.63 -9.10 3.85
CA ARG A 174 21.31 -10.36 3.47
C ARG A 174 22.33 -10.19 2.34
N TRP A 175 22.01 -9.33 1.36
CA TRP A 175 22.89 -9.06 0.22
C TRP A 175 24.10 -8.23 0.63
N LEU A 176 23.87 -7.09 1.28
CA LEU A 176 24.93 -6.13 1.65
C LEU A 176 25.83 -6.64 2.78
N LYS A 177 25.32 -7.49 3.68
CA LYS A 177 26.03 -8.01 4.86
C LYS A 177 26.74 -6.90 5.66
N PRO A 178 25.97 -5.93 6.19
CA PRO A 178 26.52 -4.81 6.92
C PRO A 178 27.12 -5.22 8.27
N ASP A 179 28.10 -4.45 8.73
CA ASP A 179 28.74 -4.59 10.05
C ASP A 179 27.90 -3.92 11.15
N LEU A 180 26.97 -3.04 10.77
CA LEU A 180 26.01 -2.37 11.65
C LEU A 180 24.73 -2.04 10.89
N MET A 181 23.58 -2.24 11.53
CA MET A 181 22.28 -1.82 10.98
C MET A 181 21.68 -0.72 11.87
N ILE A 182 21.19 0.34 11.25
CA ILE A 182 20.51 1.46 11.92
C ILE A 182 19.07 1.50 11.43
N GLU A 183 18.13 1.57 12.36
CA GLU A 183 16.69 1.73 12.13
C GLU A 183 16.25 3.07 12.72
N SER A 184 15.49 3.85 11.96
CA SER A 184 14.78 5.04 12.45
C SER A 184 13.30 4.81 12.21
N GLY A 185 12.53 4.62 13.27
CA GLY A 185 11.13 4.16 13.20
C GLY A 185 10.96 2.70 13.61
N ALA A 186 10.94 2.42 14.92
CA ALA A 186 10.82 1.04 15.43
C ALA A 186 9.38 0.52 15.53
N PHE A 187 8.42 1.41 15.80
CA PHE A 187 7.02 1.09 16.12
C PHE A 187 6.87 -0.09 17.11
N LYS A 188 6.34 -1.24 16.66
CA LYS A 188 6.18 -2.48 17.44
C LYS A 188 7.42 -3.39 17.43
N GLY A 189 8.49 -3.03 16.71
CA GLY A 189 9.73 -3.80 16.57
C GLY A 189 9.72 -4.86 15.46
N HIS A 190 8.76 -4.81 14.51
CA HIS A 190 8.68 -5.80 13.44
C HIS A 190 9.84 -5.68 12.44
N SER A 191 10.17 -4.48 12.01
CA SER A 191 11.37 -4.15 11.22
C SER A 191 12.66 -4.59 11.94
N THR A 192 12.77 -4.33 13.24
CA THR A 192 13.90 -4.79 14.06
C THR A 192 14.01 -6.32 14.06
N TRP A 193 12.89 -7.03 14.12
CA TRP A 193 12.84 -8.50 14.01
C TRP A 193 13.30 -8.97 12.61
N VAL A 194 12.82 -8.33 11.53
CA VAL A 194 13.23 -8.63 10.15
C VAL A 194 14.74 -8.48 9.98
N LEU A 195 15.32 -7.38 10.46
CA LEU A 195 16.77 -7.14 10.46
C LEU A 195 17.53 -8.21 11.25
N ARG A 196 17.05 -8.59 12.44
CA ARG A 196 17.65 -9.68 13.24
C ARG A 196 17.56 -11.05 12.54
N GLN A 197 16.50 -11.33 11.79
CA GLN A 197 16.41 -12.56 10.97
C GLN A 197 17.33 -12.52 9.74
N ALA A 198 17.65 -11.33 9.22
CA ALA A 198 18.60 -11.19 8.11
C ALA A 198 20.05 -11.41 8.58
N MET A 199 20.42 -10.78 9.69
CA MET A 199 21.78 -10.78 10.22
C MET A 199 21.76 -11.06 11.74
N PRO A 200 21.75 -12.35 12.16
CA PRO A 200 21.56 -12.76 13.56
C PRO A 200 22.54 -12.13 14.56
N ASP A 201 23.80 -11.96 14.18
CA ASP A 201 24.86 -11.46 15.08
C ASP A 201 25.20 -9.97 14.89
N THR A 202 24.76 -9.35 13.79
CA THR A 202 25.09 -7.94 13.49
C THR A 202 24.42 -7.00 14.50
N PRO A 203 25.15 -6.04 15.11
CA PRO A 203 24.54 -5.08 16.03
C PRO A 203 23.46 -4.23 15.34
N ILE A 204 22.42 -3.88 16.10
CA ILE A 204 21.32 -3.02 15.64
C ILE A 204 21.27 -1.78 16.53
N ILE A 205 21.08 -0.61 15.93
CA ILE A 205 20.74 0.64 16.62
C ILE A 205 19.35 1.04 16.16
N SER A 206 18.42 1.25 17.10
CA SER A 206 17.04 1.61 16.78
C SER A 206 16.69 2.95 17.43
N LEU A 207 16.31 3.92 16.59
CA LEU A 207 15.87 5.26 16.99
C LEU A 207 14.34 5.30 16.93
N SER A 208 13.68 5.58 18.04
CA SER A 208 12.22 5.70 18.06
C SER A 208 11.75 6.55 19.24
N PRO A 209 10.85 7.52 19.05
CA PRO A 209 10.26 8.27 20.17
C PRO A 209 9.64 7.36 21.25
N ARG A 210 9.18 6.16 20.86
CA ARG A 210 8.57 5.18 21.75
C ARG A 210 9.22 3.80 21.60
N HIS A 211 9.74 3.28 22.71
CA HIS A 211 10.34 1.94 22.77
C HIS A 211 9.32 0.83 22.47
N PRO A 212 9.65 -0.21 21.66
CA PRO A 212 8.70 -1.26 21.27
C PRO A 212 8.01 -2.00 22.43
N GLU A 213 8.71 -2.18 23.56
CA GLU A 213 8.16 -2.73 24.81
C GLU A 213 6.86 -2.03 25.26
N LYS A 214 6.70 -0.73 24.97
CA LYS A 214 5.50 0.05 25.32
C LYS A 214 4.25 -0.34 24.50
N TYR A 215 4.37 -1.27 23.55
CA TYR A 215 3.28 -1.86 22.79
C TYR A 215 2.87 -3.26 23.31
N LEU A 216 3.72 -3.96 24.08
CA LEU A 216 3.41 -5.28 24.68
C LEU A 216 2.13 -5.27 25.53
N LYS A 217 1.80 -4.12 26.15
CA LYS A 217 0.55 -3.93 26.91
C LYS A 217 -0.72 -3.83 26.05
N LYS A 218 -0.58 -3.65 24.74
CA LYS A 218 -1.69 -3.48 23.78
C LYS A 218 -1.82 -4.64 22.79
N GLY A 219 -0.83 -5.54 22.73
CA GLY A 219 -0.79 -6.66 21.80
C GLY A 219 0.66 -7.11 21.55
N PRO A 220 0.87 -8.01 20.56
CA PRO A 220 2.21 -8.47 20.20
C PRO A 220 3.13 -7.32 19.79
N ALA A 221 4.35 -7.35 20.30
CA ALA A 221 5.46 -6.50 19.93
C ALA A 221 6.77 -7.31 20.07
N TYR A 222 7.84 -6.83 19.47
CA TYR A 222 9.17 -7.45 19.56
C TYR A 222 10.17 -6.46 20.14
N VAL A 223 11.06 -6.98 20.99
CA VAL A 223 12.19 -6.25 21.55
C VAL A 223 13.41 -7.16 21.37
N ASP A 224 14.41 -6.68 20.65
CA ASP A 224 15.65 -7.43 20.46
C ASP A 224 16.60 -7.17 21.64
N GLY A 225 17.06 -8.25 22.30
CA GLY A 225 17.93 -8.15 23.46
C GLY A 225 19.35 -7.65 23.16
N ASN A 226 19.75 -7.60 21.87
CA ASN A 226 21.06 -7.16 21.39
C ASN A 226 20.96 -5.85 20.56
N CYS A 227 19.84 -5.14 20.66
CA CYS A 227 19.61 -3.86 19.99
C CYS A 227 19.87 -2.70 20.95
N THR A 228 20.60 -1.69 20.48
CA THR A 228 20.80 -0.43 21.21
C THR A 228 19.67 0.52 20.86
N TYR A 229 18.68 0.62 21.75
CA TYR A 229 17.55 1.53 21.58
C TYR A 229 17.85 2.94 22.12
N PHE A 230 17.69 3.95 21.26
CA PHE A 230 17.57 5.36 21.67
C PHE A 230 16.10 5.74 21.64
N ALA A 231 15.43 5.64 22.79
CA ALA A 231 13.97 5.76 22.86
C ALA A 231 13.44 6.37 24.16
N GLY A 232 12.24 6.95 24.09
CA GLY A 232 11.62 7.62 25.23
C GLY A 232 12.44 8.81 25.71
N LYS A 233 12.90 8.78 26.97
CA LYS A 233 13.76 9.85 27.54
C LYS A 233 15.15 9.91 26.88
N ASP A 234 15.60 8.80 26.32
CA ASP A 234 16.93 8.65 25.69
C ASP A 234 16.82 8.74 24.15
N PHE A 235 15.67 9.18 23.62
CA PHE A 235 15.46 9.39 22.20
C PHE A 235 16.27 10.60 21.69
N VAL A 236 16.96 10.40 20.57
CA VAL A 236 17.62 11.45 19.81
C VAL A 236 17.26 11.25 18.34
N ASP A 237 16.82 12.30 17.66
CA ASP A 237 16.54 12.25 16.22
C ASP A 237 17.79 11.89 15.42
N PHE A 238 17.61 11.12 14.33
CA PHE A 238 18.70 10.73 13.42
C PHE A 238 19.58 11.91 12.97
N GLY A 239 18.98 13.08 12.73
CA GLY A 239 19.68 14.29 12.30
C GLY A 239 20.48 15.01 13.37
N SER A 240 20.24 14.69 14.65
CA SER A 240 20.85 15.30 15.83
C SER A 240 21.84 14.37 16.55
N MET A 241 21.96 13.12 16.11
CA MET A 241 22.84 12.11 16.70
C MET A 241 24.33 12.41 16.42
N ASP A 242 25.19 12.29 17.43
CA ASP A 242 26.64 12.28 17.22
C ASP A 242 27.10 10.92 16.67
N TRP A 243 26.94 10.78 15.36
CA TRP A 243 27.34 9.58 14.63
C TRP A 243 28.82 9.23 14.79
N LYS A 244 29.73 10.20 15.01
CA LYS A 244 31.15 9.88 15.21
C LYS A 244 31.37 9.13 16.51
N THR A 245 30.76 9.60 17.60
CA THR A 245 30.85 8.94 18.91
C THR A 245 30.12 7.59 18.91
N VAL A 246 28.95 7.50 18.26
CA VAL A 246 28.20 6.24 18.15
C VAL A 246 28.96 5.20 17.34
N MET A 247 29.47 5.53 16.14
CA MET A 247 30.25 4.59 15.33
C MET A 247 31.51 4.12 16.07
N LYS A 248 32.22 5.01 16.77
CA LYS A 248 33.37 4.66 17.62
C LYS A 248 32.99 3.68 18.74
N LYS A 249 31.86 3.89 19.42
CA LYS A 249 31.34 2.98 20.47
C LYS A 249 31.07 1.57 19.91
N HIS A 250 30.50 1.49 18.70
CA HIS A 250 30.21 0.23 18.01
C HIS A 250 31.40 -0.32 17.20
N ARG A 251 32.59 0.31 17.31
CA ARG A 251 33.85 -0.08 16.63
C ARG A 251 33.77 -0.08 15.09
N ILE A 252 32.85 0.70 14.51
CA ILE A 252 32.72 0.86 13.07
C ILE A 252 33.72 1.90 12.57
N THR A 253 34.59 1.48 11.66
CA THR A 253 35.58 2.32 10.98
C THR A 253 35.20 2.66 9.54
N ASP A 254 34.40 1.81 8.89
CA ASP A 254 33.93 1.99 7.52
C ASP A 254 32.42 2.24 7.47
N LEU A 255 32.03 3.47 7.15
CA LEU A 255 30.62 3.88 7.05
C LEU A 255 29.92 3.34 5.80
N SER A 256 30.67 2.79 4.82
CA SER A 256 30.09 2.06 3.69
C SER A 256 29.64 0.65 4.05
N ARG A 257 30.01 0.14 5.25
CA ARG A 257 29.51 -1.14 5.77
C ARG A 257 28.33 -0.98 6.74
N VAL A 258 27.68 0.19 6.75
CA VAL A 258 26.50 0.50 7.56
C VAL A 258 25.26 0.59 6.66
N LEU A 259 24.21 -0.16 7.02
CA LEU A 259 22.89 -0.07 6.40
C LEU A 259 21.96 0.77 7.29
N ILE A 260 21.22 1.69 6.68
CA ILE A 260 20.21 2.51 7.37
C ILE A 260 18.84 2.23 6.79
N PHE A 261 17.86 1.99 7.65
CA PHE A 261 16.46 1.84 7.32
C PHE A 261 15.63 2.96 7.96
N PHE A 262 14.83 3.65 7.17
CA PHE A 262 13.94 4.73 7.60
C PHE A 262 12.47 4.32 7.41
N ASP A 263 11.72 4.33 8.52
CA ASP A 263 10.27 4.07 8.68
C ASP A 263 9.72 5.06 9.73
N ASP A 264 10.19 6.31 9.67
CA ASP A 264 9.94 7.37 10.67
C ASP A 264 9.01 8.49 10.17
N HIS A 265 8.45 8.33 8.97
CA HIS A 265 7.55 9.27 8.30
C HIS A 265 8.07 10.72 8.30
N GLN A 266 9.39 10.88 8.18
CA GLN A 266 10.03 12.15 7.90
C GLN A 266 10.32 12.27 6.40
N ASN A 267 10.35 13.50 5.91
CA ASN A 267 10.76 13.87 4.56
C ASN A 267 12.07 13.16 4.15
N GLU A 268 12.04 12.36 3.08
CA GLU A 268 13.15 11.48 2.69
C GLU A 268 14.37 12.30 2.21
N LEU A 269 14.15 13.45 1.57
CA LEU A 269 15.22 14.36 1.17
C LEU A 269 15.98 14.93 2.38
N LYS A 270 15.26 15.22 3.48
CA LYS A 270 15.84 15.65 4.76
C LYS A 270 16.67 14.53 5.37
N ARG A 271 16.16 13.28 5.40
CA ARG A 271 16.90 12.10 5.88
C ARG A 271 18.13 11.77 5.02
N LEU A 272 18.01 11.77 3.70
CA LEU A 272 19.11 11.57 2.75
C LEU A 272 20.20 12.65 2.93
N LYS A 273 19.84 13.93 3.08
CA LYS A 273 20.78 15.03 3.39
C LYS A 273 21.42 14.91 4.78
N GLN A 274 20.76 14.29 5.75
CA GLN A 274 21.36 13.99 7.06
C GLN A 274 22.37 12.84 6.94
N ALA A 275 22.01 11.74 6.27
CA ALA A 275 22.87 10.58 6.08
C ALA A 275 24.14 10.91 5.26
N LEU A 276 24.01 11.66 4.16
CA LEU A 276 25.14 12.16 3.37
C LEU A 276 26.09 13.09 4.15
N ARG A 277 25.57 13.85 5.11
CA ARG A 277 26.41 14.69 5.99
C ARG A 277 27.15 13.86 7.03
N ALA A 278 26.54 12.79 7.54
CA ALA A 278 27.16 11.84 8.44
C ALA A 278 28.17 10.91 7.73
N GLY A 279 28.05 10.71 6.41
CA GLY A 279 28.97 9.93 5.59
C GLY A 279 28.50 8.50 5.27
N PHE A 280 27.24 8.18 5.55
CA PHE A 280 26.64 6.89 5.22
C PHE A 280 26.24 6.80 3.73
N ARG A 281 26.22 5.58 3.19
CA ARG A 281 25.96 5.32 1.76
C ARG A 281 24.70 4.49 1.49
N HIS A 282 24.46 3.43 2.26
CA HIS A 282 23.37 2.48 1.99
C HIS A 282 22.14 2.84 2.80
N LEU A 283 21.12 3.37 2.14
CA LEU A 283 19.86 3.80 2.75
C LEU A 283 18.71 3.01 2.15
N VAL A 284 17.75 2.65 2.99
CA VAL A 284 16.45 2.09 2.58
C VAL A 284 15.36 2.94 3.20
N PHE A 285 14.39 3.35 2.38
CA PHE A 285 13.21 4.09 2.81
C PHE A 285 11.97 3.19 2.63
N GLU A 286 11.22 3.03 3.72
CA GLU A 286 9.80 2.63 3.72
C GLU A 286 8.95 3.77 3.15
N ASP A 287 7.74 3.47 2.66
CA ASP A 287 6.75 4.46 2.24
C ASP A 287 7.28 5.49 1.21
N ASN A 288 7.99 5.03 0.17
CA ASN A 288 8.49 5.85 -0.94
C ASN A 288 7.35 6.26 -1.90
N TYR A 289 6.41 7.04 -1.37
CA TYR A 289 5.08 7.28 -1.90
C TYR A 289 5.04 7.79 -3.35
N ASP A 290 4.00 7.39 -4.07
CA ASP A 290 3.70 7.91 -5.40
C ASP A 290 3.17 9.37 -5.35
N THR A 291 3.34 10.09 -6.46
CA THR A 291 2.99 11.51 -6.59
C THR A 291 1.50 11.78 -6.33
N GLY A 292 1.21 12.80 -5.51
CA GLY A 292 -0.13 13.11 -5.01
C GLY A 292 -0.55 12.37 -3.74
N THR A 293 0.28 11.47 -3.20
CA THR A 293 -0.06 10.63 -2.02
C THR A 293 0.93 10.76 -0.86
N GLY A 294 0.72 9.99 0.21
CA GLY A 294 1.66 9.91 1.32
C GLY A 294 1.53 10.99 2.39
N ASP A 295 2.24 10.80 3.50
CA ASP A 295 2.27 11.72 4.64
C ASP A 295 3.60 12.47 4.81
N HIS A 296 4.58 12.18 3.95
CA HIS A 296 5.85 12.89 3.87
C HIS A 296 6.33 12.93 2.40
N TYR A 297 7.30 13.81 2.12
CA TYR A 297 7.84 14.03 0.77
C TYR A 297 8.93 13.00 0.44
N SER A 298 8.64 12.10 -0.51
CA SER A 298 9.49 10.96 -0.89
C SER A 298 10.44 11.25 -2.05
N LEU A 299 11.47 10.41 -2.23
CA LEU A 299 12.42 10.43 -3.34
C LEU A 299 11.68 10.22 -4.67
N ARG A 300 10.72 9.31 -4.71
CA ARG A 300 9.87 9.07 -5.88
C ARG A 300 9.08 10.31 -6.28
N GLN A 301 8.48 11.03 -5.32
CA GLN A 301 7.84 12.31 -5.59
C GLN A 301 8.82 13.32 -6.18
N ILE A 302 10.04 13.42 -5.63
CA ILE A 302 11.07 14.34 -6.10
C ILE A 302 11.54 14.01 -7.53
N CYS A 303 11.59 12.73 -7.88
CA CYS A 303 12.08 12.23 -9.17
C CYS A 303 11.00 12.08 -10.23
N ASP A 304 9.72 12.19 -9.86
CA ASP A 304 8.62 12.34 -10.81
C ASP A 304 8.73 13.71 -11.51
N GLN A 305 9.22 13.70 -12.75
CA GLN A 305 9.57 14.90 -13.52
C GLN A 305 9.23 14.71 -15.00
N PHE A 306 8.90 15.81 -15.69
CA PHE A 306 8.49 15.81 -17.10
C PHE A 306 9.52 15.23 -18.10
N TYR A 307 10.81 15.15 -17.71
CA TYR A 307 11.89 14.60 -18.53
C TYR A 307 12.26 13.15 -18.15
N ILE A 308 11.58 12.57 -17.16
CA ILE A 308 11.73 11.19 -16.72
C ILE A 308 10.62 10.37 -17.36
N THR A 309 10.98 9.24 -17.97
CA THR A 309 10.01 8.29 -18.54
C THR A 309 8.99 7.87 -17.48
N GLY A 310 7.70 8.07 -17.76
CA GLY A 310 6.61 7.75 -16.83
C GLY A 310 6.36 8.79 -15.73
N GLY A 311 7.13 9.88 -15.70
CA GLY A 311 6.95 11.02 -14.81
C GLY A 311 6.46 12.29 -15.51
N GLY A 312 6.10 13.29 -14.70
CA GLY A 312 5.42 14.52 -15.13
C GLY A 312 3.93 14.28 -15.37
N HIS A 313 3.09 15.22 -14.93
CA HIS A 313 1.64 15.05 -14.94
C HIS A 313 0.90 16.27 -15.50
N SER A 314 -0.28 16.03 -16.09
CA SER A 314 -1.19 17.06 -16.56
C SER A 314 -2.36 17.25 -15.62
N CYS A 315 -2.60 18.49 -15.20
CA CYS A 315 -3.79 18.88 -14.45
C CYS A 315 -5.01 19.20 -15.32
N PHE A 316 -4.92 18.97 -16.63
CA PHE A 316 -6.04 19.19 -17.54
C PHE A 316 -7.10 18.10 -17.40
N LYS A 317 -8.30 18.47 -16.91
CA LYS A 317 -9.38 17.53 -16.55
C LYS A 317 -9.90 16.64 -17.68
N PHE A 318 -9.70 17.04 -18.95
CA PHE A 318 -10.12 16.28 -20.13
C PHE A 318 -8.95 15.62 -20.87
N SER A 319 -7.78 15.52 -20.23
CA SER A 319 -6.62 14.78 -20.76
C SER A 319 -6.84 13.26 -20.75
N ASP A 320 -6.05 12.55 -21.56
CA ASP A 320 -5.99 11.09 -21.49
C ASP A 320 -5.49 10.59 -20.14
N GLU A 321 -4.59 11.32 -19.48
CA GLU A 321 -4.13 11.01 -18.12
C GLU A 321 -5.30 11.05 -17.12
N ALA A 322 -6.10 12.12 -17.13
CA ALA A 322 -7.29 12.24 -16.28
C ALA A 322 -8.29 11.10 -16.55
N ARG A 323 -8.53 10.77 -17.82
CA ARG A 323 -9.40 9.67 -18.25
C ARG A 323 -8.89 8.29 -17.79
N ILE A 324 -7.58 8.08 -17.79
CA ILE A 324 -6.95 6.82 -17.35
C ILE A 324 -6.96 6.74 -15.82
N ARG A 325 -6.48 7.77 -15.11
CA ARG A 325 -6.51 7.84 -13.64
C ARG A 325 -7.91 7.62 -13.06
N ALA A 326 -8.94 8.29 -13.61
CA ALA A 326 -10.33 8.13 -13.18
C ALA A 326 -10.91 6.72 -13.41
N LYS A 327 -10.35 5.92 -14.34
CA LYS A 327 -10.66 4.49 -14.46
C LYS A 327 -9.92 3.68 -13.39
N ARG A 328 -8.64 3.95 -13.16
CA ARG A 328 -7.79 3.21 -12.21
C ARG A 328 -8.22 3.42 -10.75
N LYS A 329 -8.71 4.62 -10.40
CA LYS A 329 -9.31 4.97 -9.10
C LYS A 329 -10.43 4.04 -8.64
N LYS A 330 -11.12 3.39 -9.58
CA LYS A 330 -12.22 2.46 -9.30
C LYS A 330 -11.75 1.06 -8.85
N PHE A 331 -10.46 0.76 -9.00
CA PHE A 331 -9.88 -0.57 -8.75
C PHE A 331 -8.75 -0.54 -7.72
N TRP A 332 -7.94 0.53 -7.67
CA TRP A 332 -6.73 0.60 -6.85
C TRP A 332 -6.83 1.68 -5.76
N GLU A 333 -6.73 1.30 -4.49
CA GLU A 333 -6.98 2.15 -3.31
C GLU A 333 -6.09 3.40 -3.28
N LYS A 334 -4.80 3.24 -3.57
CA LYS A 334 -3.79 4.33 -3.58
C LYS A 334 -3.59 4.98 -4.95
N SER A 335 -4.32 4.57 -5.99
CA SER A 335 -4.34 5.37 -7.21
C SER A 335 -5.06 6.70 -6.93
N VAL A 336 -4.61 7.77 -7.60
CA VAL A 336 -5.18 9.11 -7.49
C VAL A 336 -5.74 9.59 -8.82
N ASP A 337 -6.90 10.25 -8.76
CA ASP A 337 -7.43 11.01 -9.89
C ASP A 337 -6.82 12.41 -9.99
N THR A 338 -7.18 13.16 -11.04
CA THR A 338 -6.63 14.50 -11.29
C THR A 338 -7.07 15.53 -10.24
N ASP A 339 -8.23 15.37 -9.61
CA ASP A 339 -8.73 16.30 -8.59
C ASP A 339 -8.05 16.07 -7.24
N GLU A 340 -7.65 14.84 -6.95
CA GLU A 340 -6.77 14.48 -5.82
C GLU A 340 -5.30 14.89 -6.05
N LEU A 341 -4.78 14.66 -7.27
CA LEU A 341 -3.38 14.92 -7.62
C LEU A 341 -3.04 16.41 -7.67
N CYS A 342 -3.91 17.23 -8.24
CA CYS A 342 -3.56 18.61 -8.62
C CYS A 342 -3.97 19.66 -7.59
N GLY A 343 -3.01 20.52 -7.23
CA GLY A 343 -3.20 21.70 -6.39
C GLY A 343 -3.46 22.99 -7.18
N PRO A 344 -3.56 24.13 -6.46
CA PRO A 344 -3.59 25.46 -7.06
C PRO A 344 -2.40 25.69 -8.00
N GLY A 345 -2.63 26.39 -9.12
CA GLY A 345 -1.56 26.65 -10.11
C GLY A 345 -1.04 25.40 -10.81
N GLU A 346 -1.89 24.38 -10.99
CA GLU A 346 -1.56 23.10 -11.64
C GLU A 346 -0.43 22.33 -10.92
N ALA A 347 -0.31 22.53 -9.60
CA ALA A 347 0.71 21.90 -8.79
C ALA A 347 0.41 20.41 -8.55
N TRP A 348 0.85 19.53 -9.46
CA TRP A 348 0.77 18.07 -9.32
C TRP A 348 1.89 17.48 -8.45
N TRP A 349 2.99 18.21 -8.25
CA TRP A 349 4.18 17.73 -7.55
C TRP A 349 4.01 17.63 -6.02
N GLY A 350 4.79 16.75 -5.39
CA GLY A 350 4.65 16.44 -3.96
C GLY A 350 3.25 15.91 -3.67
N VAL A 351 2.56 16.54 -2.71
CA VAL A 351 1.09 16.44 -2.60
C VAL A 351 0.47 17.80 -2.89
N ARG A 352 -0.05 17.99 -4.11
CA ARG A 352 -0.77 19.21 -4.52
C ARG A 352 0.05 20.50 -4.36
N GLY A 353 1.37 20.43 -4.56
CA GLY A 353 2.31 21.53 -4.33
C GLY A 353 2.81 21.69 -2.88
N ILE A 354 2.51 20.72 -2.00
CA ILE A 354 2.96 20.70 -0.60
C ILE A 354 4.06 19.65 -0.40
N MET A 355 5.13 20.06 0.26
CA MET A 355 6.17 19.21 0.82
C MET A 355 5.77 18.82 2.25
N ARG A 356 5.26 17.60 2.41
CA ARG A 356 4.86 17.05 3.72
C ARG A 356 6.07 16.56 4.52
N ASP A 357 5.99 16.64 5.84
CA ASP A 357 6.97 16.10 6.79
C ASP A 357 6.28 15.72 8.12
N ASN A 358 6.92 14.84 8.88
CA ASN A 358 6.53 14.46 10.25
C ASN A 358 5.08 13.94 10.37
N PHE A 359 4.76 12.83 9.70
CA PHE A 359 3.41 12.25 9.65
C PHE A 359 2.34 13.27 9.19
N ASN A 360 2.65 14.08 8.16
CA ASN A 360 1.80 15.15 7.64
C ASN A 360 1.41 16.22 8.68
N HIS A 361 2.13 16.33 9.80
CA HIS A 361 1.92 17.42 10.78
C HIS A 361 2.72 18.70 10.44
N SER A 362 3.68 18.63 9.52
CA SER A 362 4.38 19.78 8.96
C SER A 362 4.20 19.79 7.44
N ASN A 363 3.81 20.94 6.89
CA ASN A 363 3.32 21.06 5.52
C ASN A 363 3.77 22.39 4.91
N GLU A 364 4.85 22.35 4.15
CA GLU A 364 5.44 23.55 3.54
C GLU A 364 5.08 23.64 2.04
N PRO A 365 4.58 24.78 1.54
CA PRO A 365 4.42 24.99 0.11
C PRO A 365 5.77 24.90 -0.61
N ILE A 366 5.81 24.17 -1.73
CA ILE A 366 7.00 24.02 -2.55
C ILE A 366 6.72 24.51 -3.98
N SER A 367 7.54 25.45 -4.47
CA SER A 367 7.44 25.93 -5.86
C SER A 367 7.95 24.86 -6.84
N TYR A 368 7.46 24.89 -8.09
CA TYR A 368 7.95 24.00 -9.15
C TYR A 368 9.47 24.09 -9.32
N THR A 369 10.03 25.31 -9.29
CA THR A 369 11.49 25.54 -9.39
C THR A 369 12.26 24.86 -8.26
N GLN A 370 11.76 24.94 -7.02
CA GLN A 370 12.39 24.30 -5.86
C GLN A 370 12.24 22.78 -5.89
N HIS A 371 11.09 22.28 -6.34
CA HIS A 371 10.84 20.87 -6.58
C HIS A 371 11.82 20.29 -7.63
N PHE A 372 11.98 20.96 -8.77
CA PHE A 372 12.95 20.62 -9.79
C PHE A 372 14.40 20.68 -9.28
N GLN A 373 14.76 21.71 -8.49
CA GLN A 373 16.08 21.81 -7.87
C GLN A 373 16.37 20.68 -6.87
N ASN A 374 15.36 20.23 -6.12
CA ASN A 374 15.50 19.05 -5.26
C ASN A 374 15.78 17.78 -6.09
N SER A 375 15.15 17.65 -7.26
CA SER A 375 15.41 16.55 -8.20
C SER A 375 16.84 16.59 -8.77
N ARG A 376 17.29 17.78 -9.22
CA ARG A 376 18.68 18.01 -9.66
C ARG A 376 19.70 17.65 -8.57
N PHE A 377 19.39 17.92 -7.30
CA PHE A 377 20.23 17.54 -6.16
C PHE A 377 20.26 16.02 -5.94
N LEU A 378 19.12 15.32 -6.03
CA LEU A 378 19.12 13.86 -5.91
C LEU A 378 19.94 13.20 -7.02
N GLU A 379 19.76 13.63 -8.27
CA GLU A 379 20.52 13.12 -9.40
C GLU A 379 22.05 13.37 -9.29
N SER A 380 22.51 14.34 -8.48
CA SER A 380 23.95 14.56 -8.28
C SER A 380 24.59 13.70 -7.19
N VAL A 381 23.78 13.06 -6.33
CA VAL A 381 24.27 12.28 -5.17
C VAL A 381 23.88 10.79 -5.19
N LEU A 382 22.90 10.39 -6.01
CA LEU A 382 22.49 8.99 -6.16
C LEU A 382 23.46 8.21 -7.05
N ASP A 383 24.15 7.24 -6.45
CA ASP A 383 24.90 6.20 -7.17
C ASP A 383 23.95 5.10 -7.67
N VAL A 384 22.98 4.69 -6.86
CA VAL A 384 21.99 3.67 -7.20
C VAL A 384 20.62 4.12 -6.69
N TYR A 385 19.57 3.86 -7.49
CA TYR A 385 18.17 3.95 -7.10
C TYR A 385 17.46 2.67 -7.52
N TRP A 386 16.84 1.96 -6.57
CA TRP A 386 16.11 0.72 -6.85
C TRP A 386 14.88 0.60 -5.97
N GLU A 387 13.71 0.63 -6.59
CA GLU A 387 12.45 0.30 -5.93
C GLU A 387 12.26 -1.22 -5.90
N LEU A 388 11.96 -1.75 -4.71
CA LEU A 388 11.55 -3.13 -4.51
C LEU A 388 10.25 -3.39 -5.28
N PRO A 389 10.21 -4.33 -6.25
CA PRO A 389 8.96 -4.68 -6.91
C PRO A 389 8.00 -5.39 -5.95
N PRO A 390 6.68 -5.32 -6.16
CA PRO A 390 5.73 -6.15 -5.42
C PRO A 390 6.09 -7.63 -5.54
N VAL A 391 5.94 -8.40 -4.46
CA VAL A 391 6.38 -9.81 -4.45
C VAL A 391 5.59 -10.65 -5.46
N ALA A 392 4.29 -10.37 -5.60
CA ALA A 392 3.44 -11.08 -6.55
C ALA A 392 2.33 -10.17 -7.08
N GLY A 393 1.90 -10.44 -8.32
CA GLY A 393 0.86 -9.66 -8.98
C GLY A 393 -0.50 -9.69 -8.26
N PRO A 394 -1.38 -8.69 -8.49
CA PRO A 394 -2.66 -8.60 -7.81
C PRO A 394 -3.61 -9.77 -8.07
N SER A 395 -3.50 -10.48 -9.20
CA SER A 395 -4.34 -11.67 -9.44
C SER A 395 -4.00 -12.86 -8.54
N LEU A 396 -2.79 -12.88 -7.97
CA LEU A 396 -2.29 -13.91 -7.06
C LEU A 396 -2.52 -13.55 -5.59
N THR A 397 -2.27 -12.29 -5.23
CA THR A 397 -2.35 -11.81 -3.83
C THR A 397 -3.71 -11.26 -3.45
N HIS A 398 -4.53 -10.85 -4.42
CA HIS A 398 -5.78 -10.11 -4.24
C HIS A 398 -5.64 -8.75 -3.54
N GLN A 399 -4.42 -8.20 -3.44
CA GLN A 399 -4.24 -6.84 -2.93
C GLN A 399 -4.76 -5.81 -3.93
N SER A 400 -5.47 -4.79 -3.43
CA SER A 400 -5.94 -3.64 -4.23
C SER A 400 -5.24 -2.35 -3.84
N ARG A 401 -4.23 -2.41 -2.96
CA ARG A 401 -3.62 -1.24 -2.34
C ARG A 401 -2.89 -0.35 -3.36
N TYR A 402 -1.92 -0.90 -4.09
CA TYR A 402 -1.13 -0.15 -5.07
C TYR A 402 -1.75 -0.17 -6.47
N ASP A 403 -1.28 0.74 -7.33
CA ASP A 403 -1.61 0.76 -8.75
C ASP A 403 -0.50 0.07 -9.57
N PRO A 404 -0.77 -1.06 -10.27
CA PRO A 404 0.25 -1.78 -11.03
C PRO A 404 0.88 -1.03 -12.21
N ALA A 405 0.26 0.03 -12.73
CA ALA A 405 0.89 0.88 -13.76
C ALA A 405 1.88 1.90 -13.16
N ARG A 406 1.94 1.97 -11.83
CA ARG A 406 2.85 2.82 -11.05
C ARG A 406 3.84 1.96 -10.24
N THR A 407 4.10 0.71 -10.63
CA THR A 407 5.10 -0.16 -10.00
C THR A 407 5.90 -0.93 -11.04
N SER A 408 7.16 -1.24 -10.72
CA SER A 408 7.94 -2.25 -11.45
C SER A 408 7.18 -3.59 -11.53
N PRO A 409 7.39 -4.40 -12.59
CA PRO A 409 6.79 -5.73 -12.70
C PRO A 409 7.08 -6.59 -11.46
N PRO A 410 6.06 -7.29 -10.91
CA PRO A 410 6.21 -8.03 -9.66
C PRO A 410 7.13 -9.25 -9.83
N ILE A 411 7.78 -9.67 -8.72
CA ILE A 411 8.75 -10.78 -8.71
C ILE A 411 8.10 -12.10 -9.18
N VAL A 412 6.83 -12.30 -8.82
CA VAL A 412 5.97 -13.38 -9.32
C VAL A 412 4.81 -12.76 -10.12
N GLU A 413 4.96 -12.73 -11.44
CA GLU A 413 3.98 -12.20 -12.39
C GLU A 413 2.59 -12.86 -12.27
N ASP A 414 1.57 -12.12 -12.68
CA ASP A 414 0.21 -12.65 -12.79
C ASP A 414 0.16 -13.90 -13.69
N GLY A 415 -0.73 -14.83 -13.34
CA GLY A 415 -0.83 -16.13 -14.01
C GLY A 415 0.25 -17.16 -13.61
N ARG A 416 1.34 -16.79 -12.92
CA ARG A 416 2.40 -17.72 -12.45
C ARG A 416 2.01 -18.50 -11.19
N PHE A 417 0.74 -18.91 -11.05
CA PHE A 417 0.19 -19.52 -9.81
C PHE A 417 0.99 -20.73 -9.30
N ARG A 418 1.54 -21.58 -10.18
CA ARG A 418 2.39 -22.71 -9.77
C ARG A 418 3.68 -22.27 -9.08
N LEU A 419 4.28 -21.15 -9.51
CA LEU A 419 5.47 -20.58 -8.86
C LEU A 419 5.08 -19.96 -7.51
N PHE A 420 3.99 -19.19 -7.48
CA PHE A 420 3.43 -18.63 -6.24
C PHE A 420 3.16 -19.71 -5.17
N GLN A 421 2.62 -20.85 -5.57
CA GLN A 421 2.43 -22.00 -4.68
C GLN A 421 3.76 -22.68 -4.29
N ARG A 422 4.71 -22.86 -5.22
CA ARG A 422 6.02 -23.48 -4.94
C ARG A 422 6.82 -22.68 -3.92
N LEU A 423 6.74 -21.35 -3.96
CA LEU A 423 7.39 -20.43 -3.04
C LEU A 423 6.72 -20.38 -1.66
N GLY A 424 5.63 -21.13 -1.42
CA GLY A 424 4.86 -21.08 -0.17
C GLY A 424 3.97 -19.84 0.01
N LEU A 425 4.05 -18.85 -0.89
CA LEU A 425 3.28 -17.60 -0.81
C LEU A 425 1.76 -17.84 -0.78
N ALA A 426 1.28 -18.91 -1.41
CA ALA A 426 -0.13 -19.32 -1.39
C ALA A 426 -0.63 -19.81 0.00
N GLY A 427 0.27 -20.14 0.93
CA GLY A 427 -0.06 -20.49 2.31
C GLY A 427 -0.20 -19.29 3.24
N LEU A 428 0.30 -18.11 2.83
CA LEU A 428 0.22 -16.89 3.62
C LEU A 428 -1.19 -16.29 3.58
N ASP A 429 -1.64 -15.75 4.72
CA ASP A 429 -2.91 -15.04 4.79
C ASP A 429 -2.91 -13.82 3.85
N ARG A 430 -3.94 -13.68 3.02
CA ARG A 430 -4.02 -12.64 1.97
C ARG A 430 -3.83 -11.22 2.50
N SER A 431 -4.19 -10.94 3.76
CA SER A 431 -4.05 -9.61 4.35
C SER A 431 -2.58 -9.17 4.47
N VAL A 432 -1.60 -10.09 4.52
CA VAL A 432 -0.18 -9.71 4.65
C VAL A 432 0.37 -9.00 3.41
N PHE A 433 -0.28 -9.19 2.25
CA PHE A 433 0.06 -8.53 1.00
C PHE A 433 -0.66 -7.19 0.82
N ASN A 434 -1.72 -6.87 1.59
CA ASN A 434 -2.45 -5.60 1.43
C ASN A 434 -1.75 -4.40 2.12
N GLY A 435 -0.42 -4.34 1.95
CA GLY A 435 0.48 -3.42 2.64
C GLY A 435 1.38 -2.58 1.73
N TYR A 436 1.63 -2.99 0.48
CA TYR A 436 2.64 -2.36 -0.38
C TYR A 436 2.37 -0.87 -0.65
N THR A 437 3.40 -0.05 -0.44
CA THR A 437 3.42 1.42 -0.58
C THR A 437 4.74 1.94 -1.16
N GLN A 438 5.41 1.09 -1.95
CA GLN A 438 6.77 1.29 -2.49
C GLN A 438 7.84 1.38 -1.38
N MET A 439 8.91 0.61 -1.56
CA MET A 439 10.10 0.68 -0.71
C MET A 439 11.32 0.83 -1.61
N VAL A 440 12.25 1.72 -1.27
CA VAL A 440 13.41 2.03 -2.12
C VAL A 440 14.72 1.82 -1.40
N TYR A 441 15.66 1.17 -2.07
CA TYR A 441 17.07 1.16 -1.74
C TYR A 441 17.80 2.22 -2.56
N VAL A 442 18.64 3.00 -1.90
CA VAL A 442 19.57 3.92 -2.56
C VAL A 442 20.99 3.75 -2.04
N GLU A 443 21.93 3.86 -2.97
CA GLU A 443 23.34 4.09 -2.66
C GLU A 443 23.64 5.55 -2.95
N VAL A 444 24.22 6.26 -1.98
CA VAL A 444 24.53 7.69 -2.11
C VAL A 444 25.98 8.01 -1.79
N SER A 445 26.54 8.97 -2.53
CA SER A 445 27.83 9.57 -2.23
C SER A 445 27.88 11.02 -2.69
N LYS A 446 28.68 11.83 -1.99
CA LYS A 446 29.00 13.19 -2.44
C LYS A 446 29.70 13.13 -3.80
N GLN A 447 29.46 14.16 -4.61
CA GLN A 447 30.11 14.38 -5.89
C GLN A 447 31.57 14.80 -5.70
#